data_AF-A0A7J7RNZ2-F1
#
_entry.id   AF-A0A7J7RNZ2-F1
#
_cell.length_a   1.000
_cell.length_b   1.000
_cell.length_c   1.000
_cell.angle_alpha   90.00
_cell.angle_beta   90.00
_cell.angle_gamma   90.00
#
_symmetry.space_group_name_H-M   'P 1'
#
loop_
_entity.id
_entity.type
_entity.pdbx_description
1 polymer ?
#
loop_
_entity_poly.entity_id
_entity_poly.type
_entity_poly.pdbx_seq_one_letter_code
_entity_poly.pdbx_strand_id
1 'polypeptide(L)'
;MDHSLEYQPVECAIVINAAGAWSGQIAELAGIGRGPPGTLQGTKLPVEPRKRYVYLWHCPQGPGLETPLVADSSGAYFRREGLGNNYLGGCSPTEEEEPDPGNLEVDHDFFQDKVWPHLAQRVPAFENLKVRSAWAGYYDYNTFDQNGVVGPHPLVVNMYFATGFSGHGLQQAPAVGRAVAELVLEGHFQTINLSSFLFSRFYLGEKVKEHNIF
;
A
#
# COMPACT_ATOMS: atom_id res chain seq x y z
N MET A 1 20.85 27.37 4.68
CA MET A 1 20.09 26.53 3.74
C MET A 1 19.49 27.35 2.60
N ASP A 2 19.36 28.67 2.74
CA ASP A 2 18.64 29.59 1.81
C ASP A 2 19.20 29.73 0.39
N HIS A 3 20.27 29.03 0.03
CA HIS A 3 20.90 29.08 -1.31
C HIS A 3 21.28 27.71 -1.86
N SER A 4 20.64 26.63 -1.39
CA SER A 4 20.83 25.32 -2.02
C SER A 4 20.14 25.28 -3.39
N LEU A 5 20.83 24.75 -4.39
CA LEU A 5 20.23 24.41 -5.69
C LEU A 5 19.40 23.12 -5.63
N GLU A 6 19.62 22.30 -4.60
CA GLU A 6 18.95 21.02 -4.39
C GLU A 6 17.71 21.15 -3.50
N TYR A 7 17.71 22.13 -2.58
CA TYR A 7 16.63 22.35 -1.62
C TYR A 7 16.23 23.83 -1.59
N GLN A 8 15.00 24.11 -1.98
CA GLN A 8 14.42 25.46 -1.90
C GLN A 8 13.09 25.43 -1.15
N PRO A 9 12.79 26.47 -0.35
CA PRO A 9 11.48 26.59 0.26
C PRO A 9 10.41 26.79 -0.82
N VAL A 10 9.28 26.11 -0.66
CA VAL A 10 8.08 26.30 -1.48
C VAL A 10 6.97 26.79 -0.56
N GLU A 11 6.50 28.01 -0.78
CA GLU A 11 5.34 28.54 -0.06
C GLU A 11 4.07 27.89 -0.60
N CYS A 12 3.23 27.37 0.30
CA CYS A 12 1.97 26.73 -0.06
C CYS A 12 0.93 26.93 1.05
N ALA A 13 -0.34 27.02 0.65
CA ALA A 13 -1.46 27.11 1.59
C ALA A 13 -1.86 25.73 2.15
N ILE A 14 -1.69 24.67 1.35
CA ILE A 14 -2.09 23.30 1.65
C ILE A 14 -0.99 22.35 1.19
N VAL A 15 -0.71 21.33 2.00
CA VAL A 15 0.17 20.20 1.69
C VAL A 15 -0.64 18.92 1.73
N ILE A 16 -0.50 18.07 0.71
CA ILE A 16 -1.08 16.72 0.68
C ILE A 16 0.07 15.72 0.80
N ASN A 17 0.12 14.99 1.91
CA ASN A 17 1.03 13.90 2.12
C ASN A 17 0.53 12.63 1.40
N ALA A 18 1.06 12.43 0.20
CA ALA A 18 0.88 11.24 -0.63
C ALA A 18 2.22 10.52 -0.86
N ALA A 19 3.12 10.57 0.13
CA ALA A 19 4.49 10.07 0.02
C ALA A 19 4.62 8.55 0.21
N GLY A 20 3.52 7.79 0.05
CA GLY A 20 3.49 6.34 0.19
C GLY A 20 4.18 5.86 1.47
N ALA A 21 5.17 4.99 1.32
CA ALA A 21 5.86 4.34 2.42
C ALA A 21 6.60 5.30 3.37
N TRP A 22 6.86 6.53 2.92
CA TRP A 22 7.52 7.57 3.70
C TRP A 22 6.56 8.54 4.37
N SER A 23 5.24 8.38 4.20
CA SER A 23 4.24 9.30 4.74
C SER A 23 4.33 9.46 6.24
N GLY A 24 4.64 8.38 6.99
CA GLY A 24 4.85 8.44 8.44
C GLY A 24 5.99 9.40 8.80
N GLN A 25 7.13 9.30 8.12
CA GLN A 25 8.28 10.18 8.34
C GLN A 25 7.97 11.64 7.98
N ILE A 26 7.26 11.87 6.86
CA ILE A 26 6.82 13.21 6.45
C ILE A 26 5.88 13.83 7.49
N ALA A 27 4.97 13.04 8.07
CA ALA A 27 4.09 13.51 9.15
C ALA A 27 4.89 13.89 10.41
N GLU A 28 5.89 13.11 10.80
CA GLU A 28 6.77 13.41 11.93
C GLU A 28 7.62 14.68 11.72
N LEU A 29 8.07 14.93 10.48
CA LEU A 29 8.74 16.17 10.09
C LEU A 29 7.81 17.38 10.21
N ALA A 30 6.52 17.21 9.92
CA ALA A 30 5.48 18.23 10.14
C ALA A 30 5.06 18.38 11.61
N GLY A 31 5.71 17.67 12.55
CA GLY A 31 5.43 17.75 13.98
C GLY A 31 4.24 16.93 14.47
N ILE A 32 3.65 16.09 13.61
CA ILE A 32 2.51 15.22 13.96
C ILE A 32 3.00 14.09 14.87
N GLY A 33 2.24 13.77 15.92
CA GLY A 33 2.56 12.70 16.87
C GLY A 33 3.59 13.07 17.94
N ARG A 34 3.87 14.37 18.17
CA ARG A 34 4.82 14.86 19.19
C ARG A 34 4.20 15.23 20.54
N GLY A 35 2.88 15.09 20.70
CA GLY A 35 2.17 15.36 21.96
C GLY A 35 2.20 14.20 22.96
N PRO A 36 1.54 14.36 24.13
CA PRO A 36 1.44 13.30 25.14
C PRO A 36 0.79 12.03 24.58
N PRO A 37 1.25 10.83 24.97
CA PRO A 37 0.63 9.57 24.56
C PRO A 37 -0.87 9.54 24.91
N GLY A 38 -1.69 8.96 24.03
CA GLY A 38 -3.14 8.88 24.22
C GLY A 38 -3.89 10.19 24.01
N THR A 39 -3.25 11.22 23.42
CA THR A 39 -3.90 12.46 22.98
C THR A 39 -3.86 12.56 21.47
N LEU A 40 -4.75 13.36 20.87
CA LEU A 40 -4.75 13.62 19.43
C LEU A 40 -3.42 14.23 18.94
N GLN A 41 -2.77 15.05 19.76
CA GLN A 41 -1.46 15.63 19.49
C GLN A 41 -0.34 14.57 19.46
N GLY A 42 -0.47 13.53 20.30
CA GLY A 42 0.48 12.41 20.40
C GLY A 42 0.20 11.26 19.43
N THR A 43 -0.93 11.26 18.74
CA THR A 43 -1.27 10.24 17.73
C THR A 43 -0.36 10.40 16.52
N LYS A 44 0.39 9.34 16.19
CA LYS A 44 1.23 9.26 14.99
C LYS A 44 0.40 8.81 13.78
N LEU A 45 0.88 9.12 12.57
CA LEU A 45 0.42 8.46 11.35
C LEU A 45 1.02 7.05 11.30
N PRO A 46 0.22 5.97 11.40
CA PRO A 46 0.74 4.60 11.54
C PRO A 46 1.09 3.96 10.18
N VAL A 47 1.85 4.67 9.33
CA VAL A 47 2.23 4.21 7.98
C VAL A 47 3.73 3.96 7.91
N GLU A 48 4.11 2.74 7.52
CA GLU A 48 5.50 2.28 7.42
C GLU A 48 5.78 1.56 6.08
N PRO A 49 7.05 1.52 5.62
CA PRO A 49 7.43 0.69 4.48
C PRO A 49 7.34 -0.80 4.84
N ARG A 50 6.65 -1.58 4.01
CA ARG A 50 6.77 -3.04 4.03
C ARG A 50 7.15 -3.58 2.68
N LYS A 51 8.20 -4.40 2.64
CA LYS A 51 8.74 -4.93 1.38
C LYS A 51 7.89 -6.09 0.88
N ARG A 52 7.54 -6.06 -0.40
CA ARG A 52 6.74 -7.08 -1.09
C ARG A 52 7.45 -7.52 -2.35
N TYR A 53 7.37 -8.82 -2.65
CA TYR A 53 7.98 -9.41 -3.83
C TYR A 53 6.92 -9.70 -4.89
N VAL A 54 7.29 -9.43 -6.15
CA VAL A 54 6.50 -9.84 -7.30
C VAL A 54 7.38 -10.66 -8.22
N TYR A 55 6.85 -11.80 -8.66
CA TYR A 55 7.51 -12.74 -9.55
C TYR A 55 6.76 -12.76 -10.87
N LEU A 56 7.50 -12.74 -11.98
CA LEU A 56 7.00 -12.98 -13.33
C LEU A 56 7.50 -14.34 -13.77
N TRP A 57 6.60 -15.22 -14.17
CA TRP A 57 6.94 -16.54 -14.71
C TRP A 57 6.27 -16.79 -16.06
N HIS A 58 6.86 -17.72 -16.79
CA HIS A 58 6.32 -18.25 -18.04
C HIS A 58 5.82 -19.68 -17.81
N CYS A 59 4.63 -20.00 -18.30
CA CYS A 59 4.07 -21.36 -18.25
C CYS A 59 3.30 -21.65 -19.55
N PRO A 60 3.89 -22.38 -20.53
CA PRO A 60 3.26 -22.57 -21.83
C PRO A 60 1.93 -23.33 -21.78
N GLN A 61 1.76 -24.20 -20.79
CA GLN A 61 0.52 -24.96 -20.55
C GLN A 61 -0.41 -24.28 -19.52
N GLY A 62 -0.10 -23.03 -19.14
CA GLY A 62 -0.88 -22.29 -18.15
C GLY A 62 -2.27 -21.86 -18.65
N PRO A 63 -3.08 -21.28 -17.76
CA PRO A 63 -4.42 -20.77 -18.06
C PRO A 63 -4.48 -19.78 -19.25
N GLY A 64 -5.54 -19.82 -20.05
CA GLY A 64 -5.67 -19.07 -21.31
C GLY A 64 -5.76 -17.54 -21.20
N LEU A 65 -6.15 -16.86 -22.29
CA LEU A 65 -6.23 -15.39 -22.33
C LEU A 65 -7.24 -14.80 -21.35
N GLU A 66 -8.35 -15.49 -21.10
CA GLU A 66 -9.42 -15.08 -20.18
C GLU A 66 -9.10 -15.33 -18.69
N THR A 67 -7.83 -15.53 -18.36
CA THR A 67 -7.42 -15.77 -16.97
C THR A 67 -7.58 -14.49 -16.16
N PRO A 68 -8.46 -14.47 -15.14
CA PRO A 68 -8.63 -13.30 -14.31
C PRO A 68 -7.43 -13.11 -13.39
N LEU A 69 -7.40 -12.01 -12.65
CA LEU A 69 -6.64 -11.99 -11.40
C LEU A 69 -7.27 -13.02 -10.46
N VAL A 70 -6.47 -13.97 -10.00
CA VAL A 70 -6.87 -15.01 -9.06
C VAL A 70 -6.16 -14.73 -7.75
N ALA A 71 -6.93 -14.57 -6.67
CA ALA A 71 -6.44 -14.60 -5.30
C ALA A 71 -6.85 -15.93 -4.66
N ASP A 72 -5.86 -16.69 -4.20
CA ASP A 72 -6.04 -17.95 -3.47
C ASP A 72 -6.21 -17.66 -1.98
N SER A 73 -6.92 -18.54 -1.26
CA SER A 73 -7.11 -18.44 0.19
C SER A 73 -5.83 -18.59 1.02
N SER A 74 -4.72 -18.99 0.40
CA SER A 74 -3.37 -18.96 1.01
C SER A 74 -2.71 -17.57 0.97
N GLY A 75 -3.34 -16.58 0.34
CA GLY A 75 -2.75 -15.26 0.07
C GLY A 75 -1.92 -15.19 -1.20
N ALA A 76 -1.62 -16.34 -1.84
CA ALA A 76 -0.98 -16.37 -3.14
C ALA A 76 -1.94 -15.81 -4.21
N TYR A 77 -1.45 -14.92 -5.06
CA TYR A 77 -2.22 -14.40 -6.18
C TYR A 77 -1.44 -14.48 -7.47
N PHE A 78 -2.15 -14.50 -8.59
CA PHE A 78 -1.55 -14.30 -9.90
C PHE A 78 -2.53 -13.67 -10.88
N ARG A 79 -1.98 -13.05 -11.92
CA ARG A 79 -2.73 -12.65 -13.11
C ARG A 79 -1.90 -12.93 -14.35
N ARG A 80 -2.57 -13.05 -15.50
CA ARG A 80 -1.86 -13.10 -16.78
C ARG A 80 -1.15 -11.77 -17.06
N GLU A 81 0.00 -11.86 -17.71
CA GLU A 81 0.79 -10.73 -18.20
C GLU A 81 1.07 -10.89 -19.71
N GLY A 82 0.41 -10.05 -20.50
CA GLY A 82 0.53 -10.06 -21.96
C GLY A 82 0.01 -11.35 -22.64
N LEU A 83 0.39 -11.52 -23.91
CA LEU A 83 -0.13 -12.60 -24.77
C LEU A 83 0.70 -13.90 -24.68
N GLY A 84 1.96 -13.82 -24.26
CA GLY A 84 2.95 -14.90 -24.37
C GLY A 84 2.96 -15.93 -23.24
N ASN A 85 1.80 -16.29 -22.67
CA ASN A 85 1.71 -17.24 -21.53
C ASN A 85 2.63 -16.89 -20.35
N ASN A 86 2.76 -15.58 -20.08
CA ASN A 86 3.40 -15.09 -18.86
C ASN A 86 2.33 -14.76 -17.82
N TYR A 87 2.73 -14.86 -16.57
CA TYR A 87 1.91 -14.55 -15.41
C TYR A 87 2.79 -13.85 -14.40
N LEU A 88 2.18 -12.99 -13.60
CA LEU A 88 2.83 -12.37 -12.47
C LEU A 88 2.00 -12.53 -11.21
N GLY A 89 2.67 -12.50 -10.08
CA GLY A 89 2.03 -12.71 -8.79
C GLY A 89 3.02 -12.85 -7.65
N GLY A 90 2.50 -13.24 -6.50
CA GLY A 90 3.27 -13.38 -5.28
C GLY A 90 2.36 -13.70 -4.11
N CYS A 91 2.89 -13.55 -2.90
CA CYS A 91 2.16 -13.59 -1.65
C CYS A 91 2.79 -12.55 -0.71
N SER A 92 2.01 -11.99 0.21
CA SER A 92 2.60 -11.17 1.27
C SER A 92 3.23 -12.08 2.33
N PRO A 93 4.44 -11.75 2.83
CA PRO A 93 4.98 -12.40 4.02
C PRO A 93 4.01 -12.26 5.21
N THR A 94 4.05 -13.21 6.14
CA THR A 94 3.33 -13.06 7.41
C THR A 94 3.99 -11.98 8.26
N GLU A 95 3.28 -11.47 9.27
CA GLU A 95 3.81 -10.51 10.24
C GLU A 95 5.13 -10.96 10.91
N GLU A 96 5.32 -12.26 11.10
CA GLU A 96 6.52 -12.85 11.71
C GLU A 96 7.68 -13.01 10.72
N GLU A 97 7.37 -13.06 9.43
CA GLU A 97 8.30 -13.25 8.32
C GLU A 97 8.54 -11.95 7.54
N GLU A 98 8.11 -10.80 8.06
CA GLU A 98 8.28 -9.50 7.40
C GLU A 98 9.77 -9.22 7.13
N PRO A 99 10.16 -9.04 5.86
CA PRO A 99 11.56 -8.85 5.51
C PRO A 99 12.00 -7.41 5.74
N ASP A 100 13.30 -7.22 5.97
CA ASP A 100 13.90 -5.89 6.14
C ASP A 100 13.59 -4.98 4.93
N PRO A 101 12.89 -3.84 5.14
CA PRO A 101 12.60 -2.87 4.08
C PRO A 101 13.80 -1.99 3.71
N GLY A 102 14.96 -2.13 4.36
CA GLY A 102 16.16 -1.33 4.12
C GLY A 102 16.79 -1.48 2.72
N ASN A 103 16.44 -2.52 1.98
CA ASN A 103 16.78 -2.69 0.56
C ASN A 103 15.60 -3.29 -0.21
N LEU A 104 15.70 -3.33 -1.54
CA LEU A 104 14.70 -3.95 -2.44
C LEU A 104 15.25 -5.21 -3.12
N GLU A 105 16.13 -5.95 -2.45
CA GLU A 105 16.57 -7.26 -2.92
C GLU A 105 15.42 -8.27 -2.80
N VAL A 106 15.29 -9.10 -3.83
CA VAL A 106 14.26 -10.13 -3.92
C VAL A 106 14.75 -11.40 -3.23
N ASP A 107 13.89 -11.97 -2.39
CA ASP A 107 14.08 -13.30 -1.83
C ASP A 107 13.53 -14.37 -2.78
N HIS A 108 14.40 -15.02 -3.55
CA HIS A 108 13.96 -16.05 -4.49
C HIS A 108 13.52 -17.36 -3.83
N ASP A 109 13.97 -17.64 -2.61
CA ASP A 109 13.59 -18.85 -1.87
C ASP A 109 12.17 -18.71 -1.32
N PHE A 110 11.76 -17.48 -0.94
CA PHE A 110 10.36 -17.18 -0.60
C PHE A 110 9.38 -17.62 -1.71
N PHE A 111 9.76 -17.44 -2.99
CA PHE A 111 8.92 -17.95 -4.08
C PHE A 111 8.80 -19.48 -4.05
N GLN A 112 9.91 -20.19 -3.89
CA GLN A 112 9.93 -21.66 -3.90
C GLN A 112 9.16 -22.25 -2.72
N ASP A 113 9.30 -21.64 -1.55
CA ASP A 113 8.81 -22.19 -0.30
C ASP A 113 7.38 -21.74 0.03
N LYS A 114 7.01 -20.51 -0.34
CA LYS A 114 5.76 -19.86 0.12
C LYS A 114 4.79 -19.49 -0.99
N VAL A 115 5.24 -19.37 -2.25
CA VAL A 115 4.37 -18.93 -3.36
C VAL A 115 4.04 -20.10 -4.28
N TRP A 116 5.07 -20.76 -4.82
CA TRP A 116 4.94 -21.80 -5.83
C TRP A 116 4.08 -23.00 -5.40
N PRO A 117 4.18 -23.53 -4.17
CA PRO A 117 3.36 -24.68 -3.77
C PRO A 117 1.86 -24.40 -3.86
N HIS A 118 1.43 -23.21 -3.45
CA HIS A 118 0.03 -22.79 -3.52
C HIS A 118 -0.42 -22.53 -4.97
N LEU A 119 0.45 -21.93 -5.79
CA LEU A 119 0.17 -21.74 -7.23
C LEU A 119 0.01 -23.08 -7.96
N ALA A 120 0.90 -24.04 -7.72
CA ALA A 120 0.86 -25.36 -8.34
C ALA A 120 -0.36 -26.17 -7.85
N GLN A 121 -0.73 -26.06 -6.57
CA GLN A 121 -1.94 -26.68 -6.04
C GLN A 121 -3.22 -26.10 -6.68
N ARG A 122 -3.30 -24.77 -6.83
CA ARG A 122 -4.47 -24.09 -7.41
C ARG A 122 -4.57 -24.30 -8.92
N VAL A 123 -3.43 -24.33 -9.62
CA VAL A 123 -3.33 -24.49 -11.07
C VAL A 123 -2.27 -25.56 -11.36
N PRO A 124 -2.64 -26.83 -11.54
CA PRO A 124 -1.67 -27.92 -11.73
C PRO A 124 -0.67 -27.71 -12.87
N ALA A 125 -1.03 -26.95 -13.92
CA ALA A 125 -0.09 -26.60 -14.99
C ALA A 125 1.14 -25.79 -14.51
N PHE A 126 1.03 -25.08 -13.38
CA PHE A 126 2.12 -24.32 -12.76
C PHE A 126 3.17 -25.19 -12.06
N GLU A 127 3.01 -26.52 -11.99
CA GLU A 127 4.09 -27.44 -11.59
C GLU A 127 5.35 -27.28 -12.47
N ASN A 128 5.19 -26.83 -13.71
CA ASN A 128 6.31 -26.66 -14.66
C ASN A 128 6.56 -25.19 -15.03
N LEU A 129 6.10 -24.22 -14.21
CA LEU A 129 6.37 -22.81 -14.46
C LEU A 129 7.88 -22.51 -14.40
N LYS A 130 8.30 -21.44 -15.07
CA LYS A 130 9.67 -20.94 -14.97
C LYS A 130 9.68 -19.44 -14.67
N VAL A 131 10.20 -19.07 -13.51
CA VAL A 131 10.42 -17.66 -13.15
C VAL A 131 11.38 -17.04 -14.17
N ARG A 132 11.00 -15.88 -14.70
CA ARG A 132 11.73 -15.11 -15.71
C ARG A 132 12.37 -13.86 -15.13
N SER A 133 11.66 -13.22 -14.20
CA SER A 133 12.15 -12.03 -13.49
C SER A 133 11.39 -11.89 -12.19
N ALA A 134 11.92 -11.07 -11.29
CA ALA A 134 11.25 -10.69 -10.06
C ALA A 134 11.73 -9.31 -9.63
N TRP A 135 10.93 -8.61 -8.84
CA TRP A 135 11.30 -7.34 -8.24
C TRP A 135 10.64 -7.20 -6.87
N ALA A 136 11.21 -6.32 -6.04
CA ALA A 136 10.62 -5.93 -4.78
C ALA A 136 10.13 -4.48 -4.84
N GLY A 137 9.13 -4.16 -4.04
CA GLY A 137 8.63 -2.80 -3.85
C GLY A 137 8.03 -2.63 -2.47
N TYR A 138 7.64 -1.40 -2.14
CA TYR A 138 7.03 -1.10 -0.86
C TYR A 138 5.50 -1.06 -0.95
N TYR A 139 4.86 -1.66 0.04
CA TYR A 139 3.57 -1.19 0.51
C TYR A 139 3.79 -0.03 1.48
N ASP A 140 2.92 0.97 1.39
CA ASP A 140 2.71 1.95 2.44
C ASP A 140 1.73 1.38 3.46
N TYR A 141 2.24 0.51 4.32
CA TYR A 141 1.43 -0.33 5.17
C TYR A 141 0.91 0.45 6.38
N ASN A 142 -0.41 0.49 6.53
CA ASN A 142 -1.03 1.04 7.72
C ASN A 142 -1.10 -0.04 8.82
N THR A 143 -0.29 0.11 9.87
CA THR A 143 -0.20 -0.86 10.97
C THR A 143 -1.42 -0.89 11.89
N PHE A 144 -2.34 0.08 11.78
CA PHE A 144 -3.52 0.13 12.62
C PHE A 144 -4.62 -0.85 12.17
N ASP A 145 -4.96 -0.80 10.88
CA ASP A 145 -6.07 -1.55 10.29
C ASP A 145 -5.88 -1.86 8.79
N GLN A 146 -4.68 -1.66 8.23
CA GLN A 146 -4.33 -1.86 6.82
C GLN A 146 -5.13 -1.00 5.82
N ASN A 147 -5.98 -0.08 6.29
CA ASN A 147 -6.84 0.75 5.44
C ASN A 147 -6.25 2.13 5.18
N GLY A 148 -6.63 2.78 4.08
CA GLY A 148 -6.13 4.11 3.71
C GLY A 148 -6.36 5.20 4.76
N VAL A 149 -5.61 6.28 4.66
CA VAL A 149 -5.76 7.52 5.44
C VAL A 149 -6.00 8.65 4.46
N VAL A 150 -7.21 9.20 4.48
CA VAL A 150 -7.66 10.19 3.51
C VAL A 150 -8.30 11.36 4.21
N GLY A 151 -7.83 12.56 3.89
CA GLY A 151 -8.40 13.82 4.39
C GLY A 151 -7.51 14.58 5.37
N PRO A 152 -8.04 15.63 6.02
CA PRO A 152 -7.24 16.57 6.80
C PRO A 152 -6.74 15.98 8.11
N HIS A 153 -5.57 16.44 8.57
CA HIS A 153 -5.16 16.28 9.95
C HIS A 153 -5.97 17.22 10.85
N PRO A 154 -6.54 16.76 11.97
CA PRO A 154 -7.47 17.56 12.77
C PRO A 154 -6.83 18.73 13.53
N LEU A 155 -5.49 18.73 13.72
CA LEU A 155 -4.76 19.80 14.42
C LEU A 155 -3.75 20.55 13.56
N VAL A 156 -3.41 20.02 12.39
CA VAL A 156 -2.44 20.61 11.46
C VAL A 156 -3.25 20.96 10.22
N VAL A 157 -3.91 22.11 10.28
CA VAL A 157 -5.08 22.46 9.45
C VAL A 157 -4.78 22.57 7.95
N ASN A 158 -3.52 22.66 7.58
CA ASN A 158 -3.05 22.71 6.19
C ASN A 158 -2.42 21.39 5.70
N MET A 159 -2.44 20.32 6.50
CA MET A 159 -1.93 19.00 6.11
C MET A 159 -3.09 18.03 5.83
N TYR A 160 -3.05 17.41 4.65
CA TYR A 160 -3.98 16.37 4.22
C TYR A 160 -3.22 15.07 3.96
N PHE A 161 -3.91 13.94 4.07
CA PHE A 161 -3.35 12.62 3.78
C PHE A 161 -4.05 11.97 2.59
N ALA A 162 -3.26 11.21 1.82
CA ALA A 162 -3.71 10.27 0.82
C ALA A 162 -2.68 9.12 0.74
N THR A 163 -2.70 8.25 1.74
CA THR A 163 -1.64 7.23 1.95
C THR A 163 -2.13 6.07 2.84
N GLY A 164 -1.30 5.07 3.10
CA GLY A 164 -1.60 3.96 4.01
C GLY A 164 -2.47 2.88 3.37
N PHE A 165 -2.43 2.73 2.04
CA PHE A 165 -3.37 1.86 1.31
C PHE A 165 -2.99 0.36 1.35
N SER A 166 -1.87 0.00 1.96
CA SER A 166 -1.46 -1.38 2.26
C SER A 166 -1.60 -2.34 1.07
N GLY A 167 -1.28 -1.88 -0.14
CA GLY A 167 -1.31 -2.69 -1.37
C GLY A 167 -2.47 -2.45 -2.33
N HIS A 168 -3.51 -1.74 -1.88
CA HIS A 168 -4.70 -1.48 -2.71
C HIS A 168 -4.67 -0.11 -3.40
N GLY A 169 -3.59 0.66 -3.19
CA GLY A 169 -3.48 2.04 -3.64
C GLY A 169 -3.67 2.23 -5.15
N LEU A 170 -3.21 1.29 -5.98
CA LEU A 170 -3.40 1.38 -7.44
C LEU A 170 -4.88 1.38 -7.83
N GLN A 171 -5.68 0.51 -7.21
CA GLN A 171 -7.12 0.38 -7.50
C GLN A 171 -7.91 1.57 -6.93
N GLN A 172 -7.46 2.13 -5.82
CA GLN A 172 -8.16 3.18 -5.08
C GLN A 172 -7.77 4.60 -5.53
N ALA A 173 -6.60 4.78 -6.15
CA ALA A 173 -6.05 6.10 -6.49
C ALA A 173 -7.01 7.02 -7.26
N PRO A 174 -7.77 6.58 -8.29
CA PRO A 174 -8.69 7.47 -8.99
C PRO A 174 -9.80 8.03 -8.10
N ALA A 175 -10.37 7.19 -7.24
CA ALA A 175 -11.45 7.57 -6.32
C ALA A 175 -10.93 8.47 -5.20
N VAL A 176 -9.76 8.13 -4.62
CA VAL A 176 -9.10 8.92 -3.59
C VAL A 176 -8.70 10.29 -4.13
N GLY A 177 -8.11 10.35 -5.32
CA GLY A 177 -7.70 11.62 -5.94
C GLY A 177 -8.89 12.56 -6.13
N ARG A 178 -10.04 12.04 -6.57
CA ARG A 178 -11.28 12.82 -6.65
C ARG A 178 -11.73 13.31 -5.27
N ALA A 179 -11.80 12.42 -4.29
CA ALA A 179 -12.27 12.76 -2.94
C ALA A 179 -11.38 13.81 -2.25
N VAL A 180 -10.06 13.73 -2.42
CA VAL A 180 -9.11 14.71 -1.90
C VAL A 180 -9.25 16.05 -2.63
N ALA A 181 -9.45 16.05 -3.95
CA ALA A 181 -9.69 17.28 -4.70
C ALA A 181 -10.98 17.98 -4.23
N GLU A 182 -12.06 17.23 -4.03
CA GLU A 182 -13.33 17.76 -3.47
C GLU A 182 -13.14 18.33 -2.07
N LEU A 183 -12.41 17.63 -1.18
CA LEU A 183 -12.11 18.16 0.14
C LEU A 183 -11.35 19.49 0.09
N VAL A 184 -10.35 19.59 -0.80
CA VAL A 184 -9.51 20.79 -0.92
C VAL A 184 -10.26 21.97 -1.53
N LEU A 185 -11.09 21.73 -2.55
CA LEU A 185 -11.81 22.78 -3.28
C LEU A 185 -13.12 23.19 -2.60
N GLU A 186 -13.84 22.22 -2.03
CA GLU A 186 -15.23 22.37 -1.58
C GLU A 186 -15.38 22.22 -0.05
N GLY A 187 -14.32 21.80 0.64
CA GLY A 187 -14.29 21.63 2.10
C GLY A 187 -15.02 20.38 2.62
N HIS A 188 -15.55 19.52 1.75
CA HIS A 188 -16.25 18.30 2.12
C HIS A 188 -16.19 17.25 1.00
N PHE A 189 -16.37 15.98 1.35
CA PHE A 189 -16.55 14.89 0.37
C PHE A 189 -17.89 15.07 -0.38
N GLN A 190 -17.89 14.97 -1.71
CA GLN A 190 -19.11 15.07 -2.52
C GLN A 190 -19.48 13.75 -3.19
N THR A 191 -18.58 13.21 -4.03
CA THR A 191 -18.88 12.02 -4.84
C THR A 191 -18.78 10.74 -4.01
N ILE A 192 -17.78 10.66 -3.13
CA ILE A 192 -17.50 9.48 -2.30
C ILE A 192 -17.19 9.93 -0.89
N ASN A 193 -17.99 9.48 0.07
CA ASN A 193 -17.75 9.77 1.48
C ASN A 193 -16.66 8.84 2.03
N LEU A 194 -15.47 9.38 2.27
CA LEU A 194 -14.34 8.67 2.87
C LEU A 194 -14.12 9.04 4.35
N SER A 195 -15.16 9.49 5.06
CA SER A 195 -15.04 9.90 6.48
C SER A 195 -14.54 8.79 7.40
N SER A 196 -14.80 7.53 7.07
CA SER A 196 -14.25 6.37 7.80
C SER A 196 -12.73 6.27 7.70
N PHE A 197 -12.10 6.94 6.73
CA PHE A 197 -10.66 6.93 6.50
C PHE A 197 -9.94 8.15 7.09
N LEU A 198 -10.63 9.00 7.86
CA LEU A 198 -10.04 10.16 8.51
C LEU A 198 -9.02 9.77 9.58
N PHE A 199 -8.03 10.64 9.80
CA PHE A 199 -6.97 10.46 10.79
C PHE A 199 -7.51 10.32 12.23
N SER A 200 -8.61 10.99 12.55
CA SER A 200 -9.22 10.98 13.90
C SER A 200 -9.54 9.58 14.40
N ARG A 201 -9.78 8.62 13.49
CA ARG A 201 -10.09 7.22 13.84
C ARG A 201 -8.99 6.56 14.69
N PHE A 202 -7.73 6.96 14.49
CA PHE A 202 -6.60 6.42 15.26
C PHE A 202 -6.64 6.82 16.73
N TYR A 203 -7.05 8.05 17.01
CA TYR A 203 -7.26 8.52 18.37
C TYR A 203 -8.51 7.90 19.00
N LEU A 204 -9.59 7.76 18.22
CA LEU A 204 -10.85 7.17 18.68
C LEU A 204 -10.78 5.64 18.83
N GLY A 205 -9.75 4.98 18.30
CA GLY A 205 -9.64 3.52 18.29
C GLY A 205 -10.59 2.84 17.30
N GLU A 206 -11.07 3.57 16.29
CA GLU A 206 -12.07 3.12 15.33
C GLU A 206 -11.39 2.49 14.11
N LYS A 207 -11.30 1.15 14.10
CA LYS A 207 -10.78 0.40 12.96
C LYS A 207 -11.81 0.27 11.85
N VAL A 208 -11.36 0.41 10.60
CA VAL A 208 -12.16 -0.02 9.44
C VAL A 208 -11.91 -1.51 9.24
N LYS A 209 -12.97 -2.32 9.35
CA LYS A 209 -12.88 -3.76 9.16
C LYS A 209 -13.25 -4.11 7.71
N GLU A 210 -12.29 -4.65 6.97
CA GLU A 210 -12.58 -5.27 5.69
C GLU A 210 -12.97 -6.73 5.91
N HIS A 211 -14.09 -7.13 5.29
CA HIS A 211 -14.58 -8.49 5.33
C HIS A 211 -14.15 -9.20 4.04
N ASN A 212 -13.81 -10.50 4.14
CA ASN A 212 -13.39 -11.34 3.01
C ASN A 212 -12.03 -10.94 2.39
N ILE A 213 -11.10 -10.49 3.22
CA ILE A 213 -9.68 -10.42 2.88
C ILE A 213 -9.03 -11.71 3.37
N PHE A 214 -8.28 -12.37 2.49
CA PHE A 214 -7.62 -13.67 2.71
C PHE A 214 -6.12 -13.51 2.53
#